data_AF-A0A1W2D138-F1
#
_entry.id   AF-A0A1W2D138-F1
#
_cell.length_a   1.000
_cell.length_b   1.000
_cell.length_c   1.000
_cell.angle_alpha   90.00
_cell.angle_beta   90.00
_cell.angle_gamma   90.00
#
_symmetry.space_group_name_H-M   'P 1'
#
loop_
_entity.id
_entity.type
_entity.pdbx_description
1 polymer ?
#
loop_
_entity_poly.entity_id
_entity_poly.type
_entity_poly.pdbx_seq_one_letter_code
_entity_poly.pdbx_strand_id
1 'polypeptide(L)' 'MLYLLAAVGALTVAVLLWRAFGAQAAGVTARRERGVAAPDDDPEFLRGLDERNKKAGEDPPA' A
#
# COMPACT_ATOMS: atom_id res chain seq x y z
N MET A 1 -43.23 -6.53 -15.35
CA MET A 1 -42.34 -5.82 -16.29
C MET A 1 -41.44 -4.82 -15.59
N LEU A 2 -41.98 -3.85 -14.84
CA LEU A 2 -41.16 -2.90 -14.07
C LEU A 2 -40.16 -3.56 -13.12
N TYR A 3 -40.57 -4.63 -12.41
CA TYR A 3 -39.66 -5.38 -11.55
C TYR A 3 -38.47 -6.02 -12.30
N LEU A 4 -38.69 -6.44 -13.55
CA LEU A 4 -37.64 -7.00 -14.41
C LEU A 4 -36.64 -5.91 -14.80
N LEU A 5 -37.14 -4.73 -15.22
CA LEU A 5 -36.28 -3.59 -15.51
C LEU A 5 -35.52 -3.11 -14.27
N ALA A 6 -36.18 -3.06 -13.11
CA ALA A 6 -35.56 -2.69 -11.84
C ALA A 6 -34.48 -3.68 -11.42
N ALA A 7 -34.70 -4.99 -11.59
CA ALA A 7 -33.71 -6.02 -11.30
C ALA A 7 -32.48 -5.88 -12.19
N VAL A 8 -32.68 -5.68 -13.50
CA VAL A 8 -31.57 -5.46 -14.45
C VAL A 8 -30.79 -4.19 -14.10
N GLY A 9 -31.49 -3.09 -13.79
CA GLY A 9 -30.88 -1.82 -13.38
C GLY A 9 -30.10 -1.92 -12.07
N ALA A 10 -30.64 -2.63 -11.08
CA ALA A 10 -29.94 -2.86 -9.82
C ALA A 10 -28.67 -3.70 -10.03
N LEU A 11 -28.74 -4.73 -10.87
CA LEU A 11 -27.59 -5.60 -11.18
C LEU A 11 -26.48 -4.83 -11.90
N THR A 12 -26.83 -3.98 -12.87
CA THR A 12 -25.83 -3.16 -13.59
C THR A 12 -25.15 -2.16 -12.66
N VAL A 13 -25.90 -1.48 -11.79
CA VAL A 13 -25.32 -0.57 -10.78
C VAL A 13 -24.41 -1.34 -9.81
N ALA A 14 -24.82 -2.50 -9.32
CA ALA A 14 -24.00 -3.32 -8.42
C ALA A 14 -22.67 -3.75 -9.08
N VAL A 15 -22.72 -4.19 -10.35
CA VAL A 15 -21.52 -4.55 -11.12
C VAL A 15 -20.62 -3.35 -11.35
N LEU A 16 -21.17 -2.18 -11.68
CA LEU A 16 -20.39 -0.95 -11.86
C LEU A 16 -19.71 -0.51 -10.56
N LEU A 17 -20.41 -0.57 -9.44
CA LEU A 17 -19.85 -0.26 -8.12
C LEU A 17 -18.75 -1.24 -7.73
N TRP A 18 -18.94 -2.55 -7.99
CA TRP A 18 -17.89 -3.55 -7.80
C TRP A 18 -16.67 -3.24 -8.67
N ARG A 19 -16.88 -2.90 -9.95
CA ARG A 19 -15.78 -2.66 -10.89
C ARG A 19 -15.00 -1.39 -10.56
N ALA A 20 -15.70 -0.35 -10.12
CA ALA A 20 -15.09 0.89 -9.67
C ALA A 20 -14.28 0.66 -8.38
N PHE A 21 -14.93 0.21 -7.31
CA PHE A 21 -14.33 0.19 -5.97
C PHE A 21 -13.67 -1.14 -5.58
N GLY A 22 -14.21 -2.27 -6.04
CA GLY A 22 -13.69 -3.61 -5.73
C GLY A 22 -12.37 -3.95 -6.42
N ALA A 23 -12.11 -3.41 -7.61
CA ALA A 23 -10.82 -3.57 -8.28
C ALA A 23 -9.68 -2.79 -7.57
N GLN A 24 -10.01 -1.66 -6.92
CA GLN A 24 -9.04 -0.86 -6.16
C GLN A 24 -8.57 -1.61 -4.89
N ALA A 25 -9.46 -2.40 -4.26
CA ALA A 25 -9.10 -3.22 -3.11
C ALA A 25 -8.14 -4.38 -3.47
N ALA A 26 -8.28 -4.99 -4.65
CA ALA A 26 -7.38 -6.04 -5.13
C ALA A 26 -6.03 -5.49 -5.66
N GLY A 27 -5.92 -4.19 -5.93
CA GLY A 27 -4.68 -3.54 -6.40
C GLY A 27 -3.65 -3.24 -5.31
N VAL A 28 -4.04 -3.32 -4.03
CA VAL A 28 -3.14 -3.05 -2.88
C VAL A 28 -2.16 -4.21 -2.64
N THR A 29 -2.51 -5.42 -3.03
CA THR A 29 -1.61 -6.59 -2.96
C THR A 29 -0.69 -6.68 -4.18
N ALA A 30 -1.21 -6.41 -5.39
CA ALA A 30 -0.43 -6.55 -6.62
C ALA A 30 0.67 -5.48 -6.80
N ARG A 31 0.56 -4.31 -6.17
CA ARG A 31 1.61 -3.26 -6.24
C ARG A 31 2.69 -3.38 -5.16
N ARG A 32 2.47 -4.15 -4.09
CA ARG A 32 3.47 -4.36 -3.04
C ARG A 32 4.60 -5.32 -3.44
N GLU A 33 4.42 -6.12 -4.49
CA GLU A 33 5.44 -7.10 -4.91
C GLU A 33 6.60 -6.49 -5.72
N ARG A 34 6.48 -5.26 -6.21
CA ARG A 34 7.57 -4.59 -6.94
C ARG A 34 8.39 -3.68 -6.01
N GLY A 35 9.12 -4.32 -5.11
CA GLY A 35 10.52 -3.95 -4.86
C GLY A 35 10.81 -2.78 -3.93
N VAL A 36 10.22 -2.77 -2.73
CA VAL A 36 10.97 -2.31 -1.56
C VAL A 36 10.79 -3.38 -0.50
N ALA A 37 11.67 -4.39 -0.50
CA ALA A 37 11.90 -5.18 0.69
C ALA A 37 12.31 -4.17 1.76
N ALA A 38 11.45 -3.99 2.77
CA ALA A 38 11.88 -3.29 3.96
C ALA A 38 13.15 -4.03 4.45
N PRO A 39 14.23 -3.32 4.80
CA PRO A 39 15.37 -3.95 5.45
C PRO A 39 14.86 -4.79 6.62
N ASP A 40 15.31 -6.04 6.71
CA ASP A 40 14.93 -6.91 7.83
C ASP A 40 15.33 -6.22 9.13
N ASP A 41 14.44 -6.25 10.12
CA ASP A 41 14.57 -5.58 11.43
C ASP A 41 15.65 -6.24 12.32
N ASP A 42 16.82 -6.50 11.76
CA ASP A 42 17.92 -7.17 12.41
C ASP A 42 18.64 -6.20 13.38
N PRO A 43 19.08 -6.70 14.55
CA PRO A 43 19.75 -5.86 15.54
C PRO A 43 21.05 -5.23 15.02
N GLU A 44 21.69 -5.85 14.02
CA GLU A 44 22.89 -5.33 13.36
C GLU A 44 22.60 -4.06 12.53
N PHE A 45 21.44 -3.98 11.87
CA PHE A 45 21.06 -2.79 11.10
C PHE A 45 20.85 -1.57 12.01
N LEU A 46 20.18 -1.76 13.15
CA LEU A 46 19.92 -0.71 14.13
C LEU A 46 21.23 -0.20 14.76
N ARG A 47 22.18 -1.10 15.07
CA ARG A 47 23.51 -0.73 15.55
C ARG A 47 24.25 0.17 14.56
N GLY A 48 24.22 -0.19 13.28
CA GLY A 48 24.85 0.62 12.23
C GLY A 48 24.22 2.01 12.03
N LEU A 49 22.91 2.15 12.30
CA LEU A 49 22.21 3.44 12.28
C LEU A 49 22.62 4.34 13.46
N ASP A 50 22.70 3.77 14.66
CA ASP A 50 23.07 4.50 15.88
C ASP A 50 24.51 5.04 15.78
N GLU A 51 25.44 4.21 15.26
CA GLU A 51 26.83 4.61 15.01
C GLU A 51 26.95 5.77 14.00
N ARG A 52 26.13 5.77 12.94
CA ARG A 52 26.11 6.85 11.94
C ARG A 52 25.52 8.14 12.49
N ASN A 53 24.44 8.05 13.26
CA ASN A 53 23.81 9.22 13.90
C ASN A 53 24.75 9.88 14.90
N LYS A 54 25.49 9.08 15.68
CA LYS A 54 26.48 9.59 16.63
C LYS A 54 27.62 10.34 15.94
N LYS A 55 28.17 9.77 14.85
CA LYS A 55 29.23 10.43 14.06
C LYS A 55 28.75 11.73 13.39
N ALA A 56 27.52 11.75 12.86
CA ALA A 56 26.96 12.95 12.22
C ALA A 56 26.71 14.11 13.19
N GLY A 57 26.52 13.82 14.49
CA GLY A 57 26.39 14.84 15.54
C GLY A 57 27.73 15.33 16.10
N GLU A 58 28.85 14.70 15.75
CA GLU A 58 30.18 14.97 16.32
C GLU A 58 31.09 15.78 15.39
N ASP A 59 30.63 16.10 14.17
CA ASP A 59 31.26 17.09 13.29
C ASP A 59 30.68 18.49 13.58
N PRO A 60 31.36 19.35 14.37
CA PRO A 60 30.99 20.76 14.43
C PRO A 60 31.22 21.40 13.05
N PRO A 61 30.33 22.29 12.58
CA PRO A 61 30.56 23.01 11.34
C PRO A 61 31.87 23.81 11.44
N ALA A 62 32.77 23.59 10.47
CA ALA A 62 34.03 24.30 10.31
C ALA A 62 33.85 25.77 9.89
#